data_AF-A0A0F2NN84-F1
#
_entry.id   AF-A0A0F2NN84-F1
#
_cell.length_a   1.000
_cell.length_b   1.000
_cell.length_c   1.000
_cell.angle_alpha   90.00
_cell.angle_beta   90.00
_cell.angle_gamma   90.00
#
_symmetry.space_group_name_H-M   'P 1'
#
loop_
_entity.id
_entity.type
_entity.pdbx_description
1 polymer ?
#
loop_
_entity_poly.entity_id
_entity_poly.type
_entity_poly.pdbx_seq_one_letter_code
_entity_poly.pdbx_strand_id
1 'polypeptide(L)'
;MFNDKKPSHHGFTLVEVMIALLIFMVIMLGLAQGEIAALRTHNGNIFRDEALRLAEDELSRLKAEQFSVLGTSAALAPAPWSAPAAITVNMRSSSATFARSTQITNIPSTSTALLRIDVAVGWNIGNNAPMAPTNMNRQTSLSTIIVQGD
;
A
#
# COMPACT_ATOMS: atom_id res chain seq x y z
N MET A 1 -23.27 60.63 40.00
CA MET A 1 -21.96 60.17 40.50
C MET A 1 -21.78 58.73 40.06
N PHE A 2 -21.03 58.49 38.97
CA PHE A 2 -20.84 57.14 38.42
C PHE A 2 -19.69 56.45 39.16
N ASN A 3 -20.00 55.36 39.87
CA ASN A 3 -19.02 54.56 40.59
C ASN A 3 -18.33 53.63 39.58
N ASP A 4 -17.22 54.11 39.02
CA ASP A 4 -16.42 53.37 38.05
C ASP A 4 -15.63 52.27 38.78
N LYS A 5 -16.17 51.04 38.78
CA LYS A 5 -15.47 49.86 39.30
C LYS A 5 -14.37 49.49 38.30
N LYS A 6 -13.14 49.93 38.56
CA LYS A 6 -11.98 49.50 37.78
C LYS A 6 -11.84 47.97 37.84
N PRO A 7 -11.78 47.25 36.71
CA PRO A 7 -11.50 45.83 36.73
C PRO A 7 -10.09 45.62 37.29
N SER A 8 -9.97 44.80 38.33
CA SER A 8 -8.69 44.41 38.91
C SER A 8 -7.96 43.48 37.93
N HIS A 9 -6.96 44.04 37.25
CA HIS A 9 -6.01 43.30 36.41
C HIS A 9 -5.05 42.51 37.30
N HIS A 10 -5.41 41.27 37.63
CA HIS A 10 -4.51 40.34 38.28
C HIS A 10 -3.49 39.86 37.24
N GLY A 11 -2.21 40.19 37.45
CA GLY A 11 -1.11 39.72 36.61
C GLY A 11 -0.82 38.23 36.84
N PHE A 12 -0.22 37.58 35.84
CA PHE A 12 0.13 36.17 35.89
C PHE A 12 1.26 35.93 36.88
N THR A 13 1.16 34.90 37.72
CA THR A 13 2.23 34.59 38.67
C THR A 13 3.34 33.79 37.98
N LEU A 14 4.59 33.93 38.42
CA LEU A 14 5.72 33.18 37.85
C LEU A 14 5.52 31.66 37.97
N VAL A 15 4.96 31.21 39.10
CA VAL A 15 4.65 29.80 39.34
C VAL A 15 3.60 29.28 38.35
N GLU A 16 2.59 30.08 38.02
CA GLU A 16 1.57 29.72 37.04
C GLU A 16 2.18 29.55 35.63
N VAL A 17 3.15 30.40 35.25
CA VAL A 17 3.87 30.24 33.96
C VAL A 17 4.67 28.93 33.96
N MET A 18 5.35 28.63 35.06
CA MET A 18 6.14 27.40 35.17
C MET A 18 5.27 26.15 35.07
N ILE A 19 4.10 26.15 35.72
CA ILE A 19 3.15 25.04 35.63
C ILE A 19 2.56 24.93 34.22
N ALA A 20 2.21 26.06 33.59
CA ALA A 20 1.69 26.07 32.21
C ALA A 20 2.72 25.51 31.21
N LEU A 21 4.00 25.90 31.34
CA LEU A 21 5.08 25.37 30.51
C LEU A 21 5.33 23.88 30.77
N LEU A 22 5.24 23.43 32.03
CA LEU A 22 5.36 22.02 32.36
C LEU A 22 4.24 21.19 31.69
N ILE A 23 3.00 21.63 31.81
CA ILE A 23 1.85 20.97 31.18
C ILE A 23 2.01 20.98 29.66
N PHE A 24 2.45 22.10 29.08
CA PHE A 24 2.71 22.22 27.65
C PHE A 24 3.79 21.24 27.17
N MET A 25 4.88 21.07 27.91
CA MET A 25 5.92 20.09 27.59
C MET A 25 5.38 18.66 27.59
N VAL A 26 4.55 18.30 28.58
CA VAL A 26 3.91 16.97 28.65
C VAL A 26 2.97 16.75 27.46
N ILE A 27 2.18 17.77 27.09
CA ILE A 27 1.28 17.70 25.92
C ILE A 27 2.08 17.52 24.62
N MET A 28 3.15 18.29 24.42
CA MET A 28 4.00 18.20 23.24
C MET A 28 4.65 16.83 23.09
N LEU A 29 5.08 16.21 24.19
CA LEU A 29 5.60 14.83 24.16
C LEU A 29 4.53 13.83 23.72
N GLY A 30 3.28 14.00 24.17
CA GLY A 30 2.15 13.19 23.71
C GLY A 30 1.88 13.36 22.21
N LEU A 31 1.93 14.60 21.70
CA LEU A 31 1.72 14.90 20.28
C LEU A 31 2.82 14.33 19.40
N ALA A 32 4.09 14.44 19.80
CA ALA A 32 5.21 13.91 19.04
C ALA A 32 5.10 12.39 18.82
N GLN A 33 4.66 11.65 19.84
CA GLN A 33 4.41 10.21 19.71
C GLN A 33 3.24 9.91 18.75
N GLY A 34 2.18 10.73 18.80
CA GLY A 34 1.06 10.63 17.87
C GLY A 34 1.47 10.87 16.42
N GLU A 35 2.33 11.86 16.18
CA GLU A 35 2.84 12.17 14.84
C GLU A 35 3.66 11.01 14.25
N ILE A 36 4.56 10.42 15.05
CA ILE A 36 5.34 9.25 14.62
C ILE A 36 4.41 8.08 14.24
N ALA A 37 3.36 7.83 15.03
CA ALA A 37 2.40 6.79 14.72
C ALA A 37 1.64 7.06 13.40
N ALA A 38 1.21 8.31 13.18
CA ALA A 38 0.54 8.72 11.95
C ALA A 38 1.44 8.53 10.72
N LEU A 39 2.71 8.94 10.80
CA LEU A 39 3.69 8.74 9.71
C LEU A 39 3.88 7.27 9.35
N ARG A 40 3.94 6.37 10.35
CA ARG A 40 4.06 4.92 10.13
C ARG A 40 2.86 4.35 9.37
N THR A 41 1.65 4.81 9.69
CA THR A 41 0.44 4.37 8.99
C THR A 41 0.37 4.91 7.56
N HIS A 42 0.73 6.17 7.35
CA HIS A 42 0.70 6.80 6.03
C HIS A 42 1.63 6.09 5.04
N ASN A 43 2.88 5.83 5.46
CA ASN A 43 3.85 5.13 4.62
C ASN A 43 3.35 3.73 4.23
N GLY A 44 2.75 2.99 5.18
CA GLY A 44 2.20 1.66 4.91
C GLY A 44 1.08 1.64 3.84
N ASN A 45 0.28 2.70 3.77
CA ASN A 45 -0.78 2.82 2.77
C ASN A 45 -0.19 3.13 1.38
N ILE A 46 0.80 4.02 1.29
CA ILE A 46 1.47 4.32 0.01
C ILE A 46 2.04 3.04 -0.64
N PHE A 47 2.70 2.17 0.13
CA PHE A 47 3.21 0.91 -0.42
C PHE A 47 2.10 -0.04 -0.89
N ARG A 48 0.96 -0.05 -0.18
CA ARG A 48 -0.19 -0.87 -0.57
C ARG A 48 -0.83 -0.38 -1.85
N ASP A 49 -1.01 0.93 -1.97
CA ASP A 49 -1.60 1.55 -3.14
C ASP A 49 -0.72 1.32 -4.38
N GLU A 50 0.60 1.44 -4.23
CA GLU A 50 1.53 1.16 -5.33
C GLU A 50 1.57 -0.34 -5.66
N ALA A 51 1.56 -1.23 -4.66
CA ALA A 51 1.48 -2.67 -4.91
C ALA A 51 0.18 -3.06 -5.64
N LEU A 52 -0.94 -2.43 -5.29
CA LEU A 52 -2.21 -2.61 -5.96
C LEU A 52 -2.13 -2.11 -7.42
N ARG A 53 -1.59 -0.91 -7.63
CA ARG A 53 -1.38 -0.35 -8.98
C ARG A 53 -0.55 -1.29 -9.86
N LEU A 54 0.55 -1.84 -9.34
CA LEU A 54 1.38 -2.80 -10.06
C LEU A 54 0.66 -4.12 -10.37
N ALA A 55 -0.22 -4.57 -9.46
CA ALA A 55 -1.04 -5.76 -9.68
C ALA A 55 -2.10 -5.51 -10.76
N GLU A 56 -2.76 -4.34 -10.73
CA GLU A 56 -3.75 -3.92 -11.72
C GLU A 56 -3.15 -3.74 -13.11
N ASP A 57 -1.96 -3.13 -13.21
CA ASP A 57 -1.22 -2.96 -14.46
C ASP A 57 -0.93 -4.33 -15.10
N GLU A 58 -0.42 -5.29 -14.32
CA GLU A 58 -0.11 -6.63 -14.82
C GLU A 58 -1.37 -7.43 -15.18
N LEU A 59 -2.40 -7.35 -14.35
CA LEU A 59 -3.67 -8.01 -14.61
C LEU A 59 -4.32 -7.44 -15.90
N SER A 60 -4.26 -6.12 -16.08
CA SER A 60 -4.75 -5.46 -17.29
C SER A 60 -3.96 -5.85 -18.52
N ARG A 61 -2.62 -5.96 -18.40
CA ARG A 61 -1.75 -6.47 -19.46
C ARG A 61 -2.14 -7.90 -19.86
N LEU A 62 -2.26 -8.81 -18.89
CA LEU A 62 -2.64 -10.21 -19.16
C LEU A 62 -4.06 -10.32 -19.73
N LYS A 63 -4.99 -9.46 -19.32
CA LYS A 63 -6.32 -9.39 -19.93
C LYS A 63 -6.28 -8.89 -21.38
N ALA A 64 -5.42 -7.93 -21.70
CA ALA A 64 -5.28 -7.45 -23.07
C ALA A 64 -4.72 -8.53 -24.01
N GLU A 65 -3.82 -9.37 -23.51
CA GLU A 65 -3.25 -10.52 -24.25
C GLU A 65 -4.33 -11.53 -24.71
N GLN A 66 -5.46 -11.62 -24.01
CA GLN A 66 -6.60 -12.47 -24.40
C GLN A 66 -7.21 -12.03 -25.73
N PHE A 67 -7.18 -10.73 -26.04
CA PHE A 67 -7.80 -10.15 -27.24
C PHE A 67 -6.79 -9.93 -28.37
N SER A 68 -5.61 -10.56 -28.29
CA SER A 68 -4.60 -10.46 -29.34
C SER A 68 -5.13 -11.07 -30.65
N VAL A 69 -4.87 -10.38 -31.76
CA VAL A 69 -5.38 -10.70 -33.11
C VAL A 69 -4.91 -12.07 -33.62
N LEU A 70 -3.90 -12.67 -32.98
CA LEU A 70 -3.29 -13.95 -33.36
C LEU A 70 -3.81 -15.16 -32.55
N GLY A 71 -4.84 -14.98 -31.73
CA GLY A 71 -5.38 -16.00 -30.83
C GLY A 71 -4.83 -15.92 -29.41
N THR A 72 -5.08 -16.95 -28.60
CA THR A 72 -4.65 -16.99 -27.19
C THR A 72 -3.12 -16.94 -27.10
N SER A 73 -2.55 -15.88 -26.51
CA SER A 73 -1.10 -15.70 -26.47
C SER A 73 -0.43 -16.72 -25.53
N ALA A 74 0.83 -17.07 -25.82
CA ALA A 74 1.61 -17.99 -24.98
C ALA A 74 1.79 -17.47 -23.53
N ALA A 75 1.58 -16.17 -23.31
CA ALA A 75 1.60 -15.56 -21.97
C ALA A 75 0.40 -16.00 -21.10
N LEU A 76 -0.66 -16.54 -21.70
CA LEU A 76 -1.84 -17.07 -21.02
C LEU A 76 -1.81 -18.59 -20.84
N ALA A 77 -0.67 -19.24 -21.13
CA ALA A 77 -0.51 -20.67 -20.87
C ALA A 77 -0.63 -20.95 -19.37
N PRO A 78 -1.47 -21.93 -18.95
CA PRO A 78 -1.58 -22.33 -17.56
C PRO A 78 -0.22 -22.70 -16.98
N ALA A 79 0.14 -22.07 -15.87
CA ALA A 79 1.43 -22.25 -15.22
C ALA A 79 1.30 -22.01 -13.71
N PRO A 80 2.12 -22.69 -12.89
CA PRO A 80 2.24 -22.36 -11.47
C PRO A 80 2.76 -20.93 -11.29
N TRP A 81 2.81 -20.46 -10.03
CA TRP A 81 3.39 -19.16 -9.70
C TRP A 81 4.74 -18.92 -10.39
N SER A 82 4.81 -17.84 -11.14
CA SER A 82 6.02 -17.40 -11.83
C SER A 82 7.10 -16.98 -10.82
N ALA A 83 8.36 -17.07 -11.23
CA ALA A 83 9.46 -16.59 -10.41
C ALA A 83 9.26 -15.10 -10.07
N PRO A 84 9.61 -14.65 -8.85
CA PRO A 84 9.31 -13.30 -8.42
C PRO A 84 10.07 -12.27 -9.25
N ALA A 85 9.35 -11.43 -9.98
CA ALA A 85 9.93 -10.34 -10.75
C ALA A 85 10.14 -9.13 -9.86
N ALA A 86 11.38 -8.64 -9.76
CA ALA A 86 11.72 -7.43 -9.03
C ALA A 86 11.31 -6.19 -9.84
N ILE A 87 10.53 -5.31 -9.23
CA ILE A 87 10.09 -4.04 -9.83
C ILE A 87 10.49 -2.92 -8.89
N THR A 88 11.42 -2.08 -9.32
CA THR A 88 11.82 -0.91 -8.55
C THR A 88 11.00 0.28 -8.99
N VAL A 89 10.24 0.86 -8.06
CA VAL A 89 9.45 2.07 -8.29
C VAL A 89 10.11 3.24 -7.58
N ASN A 90 10.24 4.35 -8.29
CA ASN A 90 10.68 5.61 -7.71
C ASN A 90 9.49 6.30 -7.06
N MET A 91 9.51 6.39 -5.73
CA MET A 91 8.60 7.21 -4.96
C MET A 91 9.26 8.55 -4.70
N ARG A 92 8.46 9.57 -4.39
CA ARG A 92 8.88 10.99 -4.28
C ARG A 92 10.23 11.20 -3.57
N SER A 93 10.47 10.51 -2.46
CA SER A 93 11.69 10.66 -1.64
C SER A 93 12.51 9.38 -1.49
N SER A 94 12.14 8.29 -2.15
CA SER A 94 12.80 6.98 -1.99
C SER A 94 12.45 6.02 -3.11
N SER A 95 13.35 5.08 -3.44
CA SER A 95 13.03 3.95 -4.31
C SER A 95 12.61 2.75 -3.47
N ALA A 96 11.60 2.02 -3.94
CA ALA A 96 11.07 0.83 -3.30
C ALA A 96 11.05 -0.34 -4.28
N THR A 97 11.47 -1.52 -3.83
CA THR A 97 11.45 -2.73 -4.64
C THR A 97 10.27 -3.60 -4.26
N PHE A 98 9.44 -3.88 -5.24
CA PHE A 98 8.32 -4.81 -5.16
C PHE A 98 8.71 -6.13 -5.83
N ALA A 99 8.15 -7.23 -5.34
CA ALA A 99 8.20 -8.52 -5.99
C ALA A 99 6.81 -8.82 -6.55
N ARG A 100 6.73 -9.18 -7.83
CA ARG A 100 5.49 -9.59 -8.49
C ARG A 100 5.56 -11.04 -8.92
N SER A 101 4.48 -11.77 -8.76
CA SER A 101 4.34 -13.13 -9.26
C SER A 101 2.92 -13.32 -9.80
N THR A 102 2.78 -14.22 -10.77
CA THR A 102 1.55 -14.48 -11.49
C THR A 102 1.33 -15.98 -11.57
N GLN A 103 0.08 -16.42 -11.44
CA GLN A 103 -0.33 -17.80 -11.65
C GLN A 103 -1.52 -17.81 -12.61
N ILE A 104 -1.52 -18.77 -13.54
CA ILE A 104 -2.63 -18.96 -14.47
C ILE A 104 -3.11 -20.40 -14.33
N THR A 105 -4.38 -20.57 -13.98
CA THR A 105 -4.97 -21.89 -13.71
C THR A 105 -6.19 -22.11 -14.57
N ASN A 106 -6.30 -23.28 -15.20
CA ASN A 106 -7.53 -23.68 -15.88
C ASN A 106 -8.65 -23.90 -14.86
N ILE A 107 -9.81 -23.33 -15.12
CA ILE A 107 -11.04 -23.68 -14.43
C ILE A 107 -11.79 -24.67 -15.34
N PRO A 108 -11.93 -25.94 -14.93
CA PRO A 108 -12.65 -26.92 -15.74
C PRO A 108 -14.10 -26.46 -15.92
N SER A 109 -14.57 -26.46 -17.17
CA SER A 109 -15.93 -26.11 -17.55
C SER A 109 -16.36 -26.96 -18.74
N THR A 110 -17.66 -27.24 -18.83
CA THR A 110 -18.25 -28.18 -19.81
C THR A 110 -18.49 -27.59 -21.19
N SER A 111 -18.45 -26.26 -21.36
CA SER A 111 -18.82 -25.60 -22.62
C SER A 111 -17.88 -24.45 -23.04
N THR A 112 -17.00 -23.99 -22.15
CA THR A 112 -16.13 -22.84 -22.43
C THR A 112 -14.84 -22.97 -21.63
N ALA A 113 -13.67 -23.00 -22.27
CA ALA A 113 -12.42 -23.03 -21.50
C ALA A 113 -12.29 -21.72 -20.71
N LEU A 114 -12.14 -21.83 -19.38
CA LEU A 114 -12.01 -20.69 -18.47
C LEU A 114 -10.61 -20.68 -17.85
N LEU A 115 -10.01 -19.50 -17.76
CA LEU A 115 -8.71 -19.30 -17.12
C LEU A 115 -8.90 -18.37 -15.92
N ARG A 116 -8.32 -18.76 -14.78
CA ARG A 116 -8.10 -17.87 -13.64
C ARG A 116 -6.70 -17.29 -13.76
N ILE A 117 -6.59 -15.98 -13.65
CA ILE A 117 -5.33 -15.27 -13.51
C ILE A 117 -5.27 -14.72 -12.10
N ASP A 118 -4.24 -15.11 -11.37
CA ASP A 118 -3.92 -14.61 -10.04
C ASP A 118 -2.62 -13.80 -10.14
N VAL A 119 -2.64 -12.56 -9.67
CA VAL A 119 -1.48 -11.67 -9.61
C VAL A 119 -1.25 -11.29 -8.16
N ALA A 120 -0.06 -11.57 -7.65
CA ALA A 120 0.34 -11.19 -6.31
C ALA A 120 1.53 -10.24 -6.37
N VAL A 121 1.48 -9.20 -5.54
CA VAL A 121 2.56 -8.22 -5.39
C VAL A 121 2.87 -8.07 -3.90
N GLY A 122 4.13 -8.24 -3.55
CA GLY A 122 4.61 -8.08 -2.18
C GLY A 122 5.79 -7.14 -2.11
N TRP A 123 6.03 -6.56 -0.94
CA TRP A 123 7.16 -5.66 -0.70
C TRP A 123 7.81 -5.95 0.64
N ASN A 124 9.13 -5.75 0.68
CA ASN A 124 9.92 -5.83 1.89
C ASN A 124 10.46 -4.45 2.24
N ILE A 125 10.56 -4.18 3.54
CA ILE A 125 11.26 -3.00 4.04
C ILE A 125 12.68 -3.47 4.38
N GLY A 126 13.65 -3.16 3.51
CA GLY A 126 15.07 -3.56 3.63
C GLY A 126 15.64 -4.20 2.34
N ASN A 127 16.97 -4.38 2.27
CA ASN A 127 17.69 -4.92 1.09
C ASN A 127 17.53 -6.44 0.88
N ASN A 128 16.40 -7.02 1.30
CA ASN A 128 16.16 -8.44 1.10
C ASN A 128 15.84 -8.70 -0.38
N ALA A 129 16.37 -9.80 -0.92
CA ALA A 129 16.06 -10.23 -2.27
C ALA A 129 14.53 -10.33 -2.48
N PRO A 130 14.02 -10.10 -3.70
CA PRO A 130 12.60 -10.26 -4.00
C PRO A 130 12.21 -11.72 -3.74
N MET A 131 11.37 -11.95 -2.74
CA MET A 131 10.81 -13.26 -2.44
C MET A 131 9.48 -13.44 -3.19
N ALA A 132 8.98 -14.67 -3.29
CA ALA A 132 7.63 -14.87 -3.84
C ALA A 132 6.60 -14.13 -2.97
N PRO A 133 5.69 -13.33 -3.57
CA PRO A 133 4.68 -12.56 -2.84
C PRO A 133 3.85 -13.44 -1.90
N THR A 134 3.56 -14.68 -2.31
CA THR A 134 2.81 -15.69 -1.55
C THR A 134 3.43 -16.04 -0.20
N ASN A 135 4.73 -15.79 -0.02
CA ASN A 135 5.46 -16.01 1.24
C ASN A 135 5.68 -14.72 2.04
N MET A 136 5.11 -13.59 1.62
CA MET A 136 5.24 -12.31 2.31
C MET A 136 4.08 -12.02 3.25
N ASN A 137 4.39 -11.50 4.44
CA ASN A 137 3.38 -10.99 5.38
C ASN A 137 2.74 -9.65 4.91
N ARG A 138 3.35 -9.00 3.91
CA ARG A 138 2.85 -7.76 3.29
C ARG A 138 2.69 -7.98 1.80
N GLN A 139 1.49 -8.37 1.41
CA GLN A 139 1.14 -8.66 0.03
C GLN A 139 -0.25 -8.14 -0.30
N THR A 140 -0.45 -7.82 -1.57
CA THR A 140 -1.75 -7.56 -2.19
C THR A 140 -1.90 -8.54 -3.34
N SER A 141 -3.07 -9.18 -3.43
CA SER A 141 -3.37 -10.14 -4.49
C SER A 141 -4.66 -9.78 -5.19
N LEU A 142 -4.64 -9.83 -6.52
CA LEU A 142 -5.81 -9.66 -7.38
C LEU A 142 -6.03 -10.93 -8.18
N SER A 143 -7.29 -11.26 -8.42
CA SER A 143 -7.66 -12.40 -9.24
C SER A 143 -8.75 -12.01 -10.23
N THR A 144 -8.70 -12.59 -11.43
CA THR A 144 -9.74 -12.43 -12.45
C THR A 144 -9.95 -13.74 -13.19
N ILE A 145 -11.16 -13.92 -13.74
CA ILE A 145 -11.48 -15.03 -14.63
C ILE A 145 -11.66 -14.47 -16.04
N ILE A 146 -11.09 -15.16 -17.02
CA ILE A 146 -11.26 -14.86 -18.44
C ILE A 146 -11.70 -16.12 -19.19
N VAL A 147 -12.31 -15.91 -20.36
CA VAL A 147 -12.68 -16.97 -21.29
C VAL A 147 -11.52 -17.21 -22.25
N GLN A 148 -11.03 -18.42 -22.35
CA GLN A 148 -10.04 -18.77 -23.36
C GLN A 148 -10.73 -18.72 -24.73
N GLY A 149 -10.18 -17.91 -25.66
CA GLY A 149 -10.68 -17.84 -27.03
C GLY A 149 -10.38 -19.14 -27.77
N ASP A 150 -11.36 -19.61 -28.54
CA ASP A 150 -11.24 -20.79 -29.41
C ASP A 150 -10.20 -20.60 -30.53
#